data_AF-A0A7V6E1E1-F1
#
_entry.id   AF-A0A7V6E1E1-F1
#
_cell.length_a   1.000
_cell.length_b   1.000
_cell.length_c   1.000
_cell.angle_alpha   90.00
_cell.angle_beta   90.00
_cell.angle_gamma   90.00
#
_symmetry.space_group_name_H-M   'P 1'
#
loop_
_entity.id
_entity.type
_entity.pdbx_description
1 polymer ?
#
loop_
_entity_poly.entity_id
_entity_poly.type
_entity_poly.pdbx_seq_one_letter_code
_entity_poly.pdbx_strand_id
1 'polypeptide(L)'
;MAKKILILIIGAIVILSMLGGTCQPTHIPRSPRPQRSAEAHIFDETTSLVRITNRPSHETSPDVSPCGEFIAFESWELGDYYARDNRFDIWVTGSSGGGGYRRITHSASDDFYPRWYPDGNRIMFTSLRGGYPNIWAKSATGLGGTQRISWMGTFDYSGDISSAGDFIVFSRGDNLIPAPSQISNHFFYPPQPWHRLDEGLRLPRIYRMDINGARVTDLGPGFDPKISPDGKRIAYTSFKAGTYDIWLMDIDGGNTTQITSGPGHEISPCWSPDGKWIAYAESAPYAAAGYSAKAGADYWNIWIVNVKSGERFQKTFNQNVRDLAPAWAYVKEGNIYRDYIFFHSDRDDFLTTGFDIYRIDPDIGIDRYDLPDLRHLPGVVQCPEPALEKPKHKHHHPAKKYREYTVETARIRVLNSTDIKGWAREVAQDLRSRGLNIIDVGNTKHERNLPITKIYYRDGFRMLATDIAIDMMPGKQYIYRWDMPDADIIIALGGQKPVPEKSE
;
A
#
# COMPACT_ATOMS: atom_id res chain seq x y z
N MET A 1 -23.43 59.60 -43.00
CA MET A 1 -22.43 58.54 -42.73
C MET A 1 -23.05 57.14 -42.53
N ALA A 2 -24.19 56.81 -43.15
CA ALA A 2 -24.86 55.50 -42.95
C ALA A 2 -24.82 54.56 -44.17
N LYS A 3 -24.16 54.93 -45.27
CA LYS A 3 -24.02 54.07 -46.48
C LYS A 3 -22.60 53.51 -46.73
N LYS A 4 -21.61 53.87 -45.91
CA LYS A 4 -20.25 53.26 -45.96
C LYS A 4 -19.97 52.21 -44.87
N ILE A 5 -20.86 52.07 -43.89
CA ILE A 5 -20.72 51.06 -42.81
C ILE A 5 -21.39 49.72 -43.18
N LEU A 6 -22.39 49.70 -44.08
CA LEU A 6 -23.08 48.46 -44.46
C LEU A 6 -22.28 47.57 -45.45
N ILE A 7 -21.32 48.15 -46.20
CA ILE A 7 -20.49 47.38 -47.15
C ILE A 7 -19.30 46.68 -46.46
N LEU A 8 -18.83 47.20 -45.31
CA LEU A 8 -17.76 46.55 -44.55
C LEU A 8 -18.25 45.39 -43.68
N ILE A 9 -19.53 45.34 -43.31
CA ILE A 9 -20.09 44.24 -42.49
C ILE A 9 -20.50 43.03 -43.36
N ILE A 10 -20.87 43.23 -44.62
CA ILE A 10 -21.18 42.11 -45.54
C ILE A 10 -19.90 41.47 -46.11
N GLY A 11 -18.80 42.24 -46.25
CA GLY A 11 -17.50 41.70 -46.68
C GLY A 11 -16.79 40.80 -45.64
N ALA A 12 -17.03 41.02 -44.35
CA ALA A 12 -16.39 40.23 -43.27
C ALA A 12 -17.10 38.89 -42.99
N ILE A 13 -18.35 38.71 -43.41
CA ILE A 13 -19.13 37.46 -43.19
C ILE A 13 -18.96 36.47 -44.36
N VAL A 14 -18.56 36.93 -45.55
CA VAL A 14 -18.41 36.07 -46.74
C VAL A 14 -17.01 35.46 -46.89
N ILE A 15 -15.98 36.00 -46.23
CA ILE A 15 -14.63 35.37 -46.20
C ILE A 15 -14.55 34.21 -45.19
N LEU A 16 -15.50 34.11 -44.25
CA LEU A 16 -15.57 32.99 -43.28
C LEU A 16 -16.38 31.77 -43.76
N SER A 17 -16.86 31.74 -45.01
CA SER A 17 -17.70 30.65 -45.53
C SER A 17 -17.22 30.01 -46.84
N MET A 18 -16.02 30.31 -47.34
CA MET A 18 -15.48 29.72 -48.58
C MET A 18 -14.04 29.17 -48.49
N LEU A 19 -13.70 28.52 -47.37
CA LEU A 19 -12.62 27.53 -47.32
C LEU A 19 -13.17 26.19 -46.82
N GLY A 20 -14.16 25.67 -47.56
CA GLY A 20 -14.59 24.29 -47.49
C GLY A 20 -13.59 23.39 -48.20
N GLY A 21 -12.49 23.08 -47.52
CA GLY A 21 -11.61 21.96 -47.86
C GLY A 21 -12.08 20.74 -47.07
N THR A 22 -12.38 19.65 -47.77
CA THR A 22 -12.84 18.38 -47.22
C THR A 22 -11.83 17.80 -46.22
N CYS A 23 -12.06 17.99 -44.91
CA CYS A 23 -11.45 17.17 -43.89
C CYS A 23 -12.10 15.79 -43.93
N GLN A 24 -11.34 14.78 -44.35
CA GLN A 24 -11.65 13.41 -43.96
C GLN A 24 -11.74 13.35 -42.43
N PRO A 25 -12.66 12.55 -41.85
CA PRO A 25 -12.65 12.32 -40.42
C PRO A 25 -11.32 11.67 -40.07
N THR A 26 -10.43 12.42 -39.44
CA THR A 26 -9.30 11.85 -38.73
C THR A 26 -9.89 10.86 -37.73
N HIS A 27 -9.48 9.61 -37.85
CA HIS A 27 -9.72 8.60 -36.84
C HIS A 27 -9.17 9.15 -35.52
N ILE A 28 -10.04 9.72 -34.70
CA ILE A 28 -9.82 9.78 -33.26
C ILE A 28 -9.67 8.30 -32.88
N PRO A 29 -8.50 7.85 -32.39
CA PRO A 29 -8.44 6.51 -31.83
C PRO A 29 -9.51 6.48 -30.75
N ARG A 30 -10.53 5.63 -30.95
CA ARG A 30 -11.51 5.37 -29.91
C ARG A 30 -10.70 5.10 -28.65
N SER A 31 -10.97 5.85 -27.58
CA SER A 31 -10.53 5.45 -26.26
C SER A 31 -10.85 3.96 -26.12
N PRO A 32 -9.92 3.13 -25.60
CA PRO A 32 -10.30 1.77 -25.23
C PRO A 32 -11.56 1.91 -24.37
N ARG A 33 -12.62 1.20 -24.76
CA ARG A 33 -13.87 1.18 -24.00
C ARG A 33 -13.49 0.92 -22.54
N PRO A 34 -14.09 1.61 -21.56
CA PRO A 34 -13.90 1.26 -20.16
C PRO A 34 -14.16 -0.25 -20.05
N GLN A 35 -13.12 -1.00 -19.67
CA GLN A 35 -13.30 -2.40 -19.32
C GLN A 35 -14.38 -2.42 -18.23
N ARG A 36 -15.34 -3.35 -18.38
CA ARG A 36 -16.46 -3.51 -17.45
C ARG A 36 -15.94 -3.44 -16.02
N SER A 37 -16.62 -2.63 -15.21
CA SER A 37 -16.38 -2.51 -13.77
C SER A 37 -16.16 -3.88 -13.16
N ALA A 38 -15.00 -4.09 -12.53
CA ALA A 38 -14.76 -5.25 -11.69
C ALA A 38 -15.90 -5.31 -10.65
N GLU A 39 -16.68 -6.38 -10.69
CA GLU A 39 -17.66 -6.66 -9.65
C GLU A 39 -16.88 -6.78 -8.33
N ALA A 40 -17.22 -5.93 -7.35
CA ALA A 40 -16.62 -5.97 -6.04
C ALA A 40 -17.08 -7.26 -5.34
N HIS A 41 -16.24 -8.30 -5.37
CA HIS A 41 -16.47 -9.48 -4.55
C HIS A 41 -16.26 -9.10 -3.08
N ILE A 42 -17.34 -9.10 -2.30
CA ILE A 42 -17.30 -8.83 -0.86
C ILE A 42 -16.72 -10.06 -0.17
N PHE A 43 -15.58 -9.90 0.49
CA PHE A 43 -14.89 -10.93 1.27
C PHE A 43 -14.59 -10.40 2.68
N ASP A 44 -14.60 -11.30 3.67
CA ASP A 44 -14.25 -10.99 5.07
C ASP A 44 -12.73 -11.06 5.31
N GLU A 45 -12.09 -9.90 5.20
CA GLU A 45 -10.65 -9.67 5.42
C GLU A 45 -10.13 -10.18 6.77
N THR A 46 -10.98 -10.25 7.80
CA THR A 46 -10.56 -10.53 9.18
C THR A 46 -10.10 -11.97 9.40
N THR A 47 -10.52 -12.90 8.55
CA THR A 47 -10.23 -14.34 8.72
C THR A 47 -8.94 -14.78 8.05
N SER A 48 -8.40 -13.98 7.12
CA SER A 48 -7.30 -14.42 6.25
C SER A 48 -6.05 -13.55 6.31
N LEU A 49 -6.15 -12.41 6.99
CA LEU A 49 -5.05 -11.51 7.21
C LEU A 49 -4.25 -11.97 8.43
N VAL A 50 -2.95 -12.19 8.26
CA VAL A 50 -2.09 -12.71 9.33
C VAL A 50 -0.97 -11.73 9.61
N ARG A 51 -0.92 -11.24 10.86
CA ARG A 51 0.19 -10.41 11.36
C ARG A 51 1.46 -11.26 11.51
N ILE A 52 2.56 -10.81 10.94
CA ILE A 52 3.86 -11.51 10.95
C ILE A 52 4.77 -10.97 12.03
N THR A 53 4.87 -9.65 12.12
CA THR A 53 5.72 -8.95 13.07
C THR A 53 4.88 -8.23 14.11
N ASN A 54 5.39 -8.11 15.32
CA ASN A 54 4.65 -7.58 16.47
C ASN A 54 5.51 -6.76 17.43
N ARG A 55 6.58 -6.18 16.91
CA ARG A 55 7.53 -5.43 17.70
C ARG A 55 7.07 -3.96 17.78
N PRO A 56 7.29 -3.25 18.91
CA PRO A 56 7.04 -1.82 18.97
C PRO A 56 8.08 -1.05 18.14
N SER A 57 7.90 -1.06 16.81
CA SER A 57 8.77 -0.44 15.83
C SER A 57 7.99 -0.18 14.54
N HIS A 58 8.44 0.78 13.73
CA HIS A 58 7.91 0.96 12.38
C HIS A 58 8.57 -0.04 11.43
N GLU A 59 7.81 -1.03 10.97
CA GLU A 59 8.28 -2.12 10.11
C GLU A 59 7.67 -2.00 8.71
N THR A 60 8.52 -1.79 7.70
CA THR A 60 8.09 -1.41 6.35
C THR A 60 8.87 -2.13 5.25
N SER A 61 8.35 -2.05 4.02
CA SER A 61 8.99 -2.56 2.79
C SER A 61 9.47 -4.02 2.89
N PRO A 62 8.57 -4.99 3.16
CA PRO A 62 8.98 -6.38 3.28
C PRO A 62 9.50 -6.92 1.93
N ASP A 63 10.44 -7.86 1.99
CA ASP A 63 10.85 -8.69 0.86
C ASP A 63 11.15 -10.11 1.35
N VAL A 64 10.70 -11.11 0.60
CA VAL A 64 10.75 -12.51 1.03
C VAL A 64 11.94 -13.20 0.37
N SER A 65 12.66 -13.97 1.17
CA SER A 65 13.79 -14.78 0.70
C SER A 65 13.37 -15.77 -0.41
N PRO A 66 14.26 -16.12 -1.35
CA PRO A 66 13.95 -17.05 -2.44
C PRO A 66 13.54 -18.46 -1.97
N CYS A 67 13.96 -18.87 -0.76
CA CYS A 67 13.55 -20.12 -0.14
C CYS A 67 12.14 -20.07 0.50
N GLY A 68 11.57 -18.88 0.66
CA GLY A 68 10.25 -18.64 1.26
C GLY A 68 10.23 -18.73 2.79
N GLU A 69 11.38 -18.83 3.46
CA GLU A 69 11.48 -19.09 4.91
C GLU A 69 11.70 -17.82 5.75
N PHE A 70 12.23 -16.75 5.12
CA PHE A 70 12.57 -15.51 5.80
C PHE A 70 12.01 -14.28 5.10
N ILE A 71 11.76 -13.23 5.89
CA ILE A 71 11.35 -11.90 5.41
C ILE A 71 12.39 -10.90 5.90
N ALA A 72 12.90 -10.08 4.98
CA ALA A 72 13.68 -8.90 5.29
C ALA A 72 12.76 -7.68 5.26
N PHE A 73 12.96 -6.74 6.16
CA PHE A 73 12.15 -5.52 6.26
C PHE A 73 12.97 -4.41 6.91
N GLU A 74 12.54 -3.18 6.70
CA GLU A 74 13.08 -2.03 7.40
C GLU A 74 12.44 -1.98 8.79
N SER A 75 13.21 -1.72 9.85
CA SER A 75 12.63 -1.48 11.16
C SER A 75 13.30 -0.32 11.85
N TRP A 76 12.48 0.54 12.44
CA TRP A 76 12.88 1.62 13.32
C TRP A 76 12.19 1.46 14.68
N GLU A 77 12.98 1.26 15.75
CA GLU A 77 12.46 1.10 17.11
C GLU A 77 11.74 2.35 17.62
N LEU A 78 10.54 2.17 18.19
CA LEU A 78 9.80 3.22 18.90
C LEU A 78 10.47 3.52 20.26
N GLY A 79 11.60 4.23 20.24
CA GLY A 79 12.11 5.01 21.38
C GLY A 79 11.91 6.50 21.09
N ASP A 80 11.72 7.34 22.11
CA ASP A 80 11.42 8.79 22.03
C ASP A 80 11.47 9.37 20.62
N TYR A 81 10.32 9.77 20.07
CA TYR A 81 10.17 10.37 18.73
C TYR A 81 11.16 11.55 18.45
N TYR A 82 11.83 12.05 19.49
CA TYR A 82 12.84 13.11 19.49
C TYR A 82 14.30 12.64 19.76
N ALA A 83 14.54 11.35 19.98
CA ALA A 83 15.88 10.81 20.13
C ALA A 83 16.61 10.89 18.78
N ARG A 84 17.71 11.63 18.74
CA ARG A 84 18.52 11.87 17.53
C ARG A 84 19.22 10.60 16.98
N ASP A 85 19.10 9.48 17.68
CA ASP A 85 19.78 8.20 17.40
C ASP A 85 18.88 7.15 16.74
N ASN A 86 17.64 7.53 16.41
CA ASN A 86 16.63 6.68 15.81
C ASN A 86 16.86 6.52 14.30
N ARG A 87 17.22 5.30 13.87
CA ARG A 87 17.61 4.95 12.50
C ARG A 87 16.77 3.81 11.95
N PHE A 88 16.57 3.79 10.63
CA PHE A 88 16.09 2.59 9.95
C PHE A 88 17.25 1.63 9.72
N ASP A 89 17.07 0.38 10.13
CA ASP A 89 17.96 -0.71 9.81
C ASP A 89 17.21 -1.83 9.09
N ILE A 90 17.95 -2.71 8.43
CA ILE A 90 17.39 -3.93 7.86
C ILE A 90 17.33 -5.01 8.93
N TRP A 91 16.15 -5.59 9.10
CA TRP A 91 15.88 -6.70 10.00
C TRP A 91 15.36 -7.90 9.23
N VAL A 92 15.52 -9.08 9.83
CA VAL A 92 15.03 -10.35 9.29
C VAL A 92 14.24 -11.11 10.36
N THR A 93 13.14 -11.74 9.93
CA THR A 93 12.31 -12.66 10.73
C THR A 93 11.90 -13.87 9.89
N GLY A 94 11.32 -14.89 10.54
CA GLY A 94 10.73 -16.04 9.85
C GLY A 94 9.42 -15.66 9.14
N SER A 95 9.19 -16.21 7.94
CA SER A 95 8.04 -15.87 7.09
C SER A 95 6.68 -16.33 7.62
N SER A 96 6.66 -17.29 8.55
CA SER A 96 5.46 -17.75 9.24
C SER A 96 5.02 -16.84 10.39
N GLY A 97 5.80 -15.81 10.74
CA GLY A 97 5.56 -14.97 11.91
C GLY A 97 5.87 -15.66 13.26
N GLY A 98 5.79 -14.88 14.35
CA GLY A 98 5.95 -15.39 15.73
C GLY A 98 7.37 -15.84 16.12
N GLY A 99 8.34 -15.70 15.22
CA GLY A 99 9.74 -16.07 15.41
C GLY A 99 10.59 -15.00 16.11
N GLY A 100 11.88 -15.29 16.28
CA GLY A 100 12.85 -14.28 16.71
C GLY A 100 13.16 -13.28 15.59
N TYR A 101 13.85 -12.21 15.94
CA TYR A 101 14.24 -11.14 15.04
C TYR A 101 15.76 -11.03 14.97
N ARG A 102 16.30 -10.66 13.82
CA ARG A 102 17.72 -10.35 13.68
C ARG A 102 17.92 -9.04 12.95
N ARG A 103 18.59 -8.11 13.62
CA ARG A 103 19.11 -6.90 12.99
C ARG A 103 20.28 -7.28 12.09
N ILE A 104 20.20 -6.93 10.81
CA ILE A 104 21.22 -7.21 9.79
C ILE A 104 22.20 -6.05 9.71
N THR A 105 21.70 -4.81 9.68
CA THR A 105 22.54 -3.60 9.61
C THR A 105 22.59 -2.88 10.94
N HIS A 106 23.73 -2.26 11.25
CA HIS A 106 24.02 -1.64 12.56
C HIS A 106 24.72 -0.29 12.40
N SER A 107 24.60 0.30 11.21
CA SER A 107 25.38 1.50 10.92
C SER A 107 24.73 2.73 11.53
N ALA A 108 25.50 3.79 11.72
CA ALA A 108 24.93 5.11 11.98
C ALA A 108 24.30 5.73 10.70
N SER A 109 24.08 4.92 9.65
CA SER A 109 23.29 5.02 8.40
C SER A 109 21.79 4.78 8.59
N ASP A 110 20.89 5.37 7.79
CA ASP A 110 19.58 4.74 7.58
C ASP A 110 19.69 3.80 6.38
N ASP A 111 19.07 2.63 6.49
CA ASP A 111 19.04 1.57 5.49
C ASP A 111 17.58 1.19 5.13
N PHE A 112 17.27 1.12 3.84
CA PHE A 112 15.90 0.99 3.31
C PHE A 112 15.80 0.01 2.13
N TYR A 113 14.58 -0.33 1.72
CA TYR A 113 14.23 -1.14 0.56
C TYR A 113 15.05 -2.43 0.46
N PRO A 114 14.99 -3.29 1.48
CA PRO A 114 15.72 -4.55 1.44
C PRO A 114 15.18 -5.40 0.28
N ARG A 115 16.07 -6.05 -0.45
CA ARG A 115 15.76 -7.08 -1.43
C ARG A 115 16.72 -8.25 -1.31
N TRP A 116 16.22 -9.46 -1.28
CA TRP A 116 17.06 -10.65 -1.26
C TRP A 116 17.78 -10.83 -2.60
N TYR A 117 19.03 -11.28 -2.52
CA TYR A 117 19.69 -11.84 -3.69
C TYR A 117 19.02 -13.17 -4.06
N PRO A 118 19.02 -13.56 -5.35
CA PRO A 118 18.48 -14.85 -5.78
C PRO A 118 19.18 -16.05 -5.13
N ASP A 119 20.43 -15.87 -4.70
CA ASP A 119 21.23 -16.87 -3.99
C ASP A 119 20.80 -17.08 -2.52
N GLY A 120 19.91 -16.24 -1.99
CA GLY A 120 19.47 -16.26 -0.58
C GLY A 120 20.56 -15.89 0.44
N ASN A 121 21.80 -15.66 0.04
CA ASN A 121 22.94 -15.45 0.94
C ASN A 121 23.15 -13.97 1.30
N ARG A 122 22.55 -13.06 0.54
CA ARG A 122 22.74 -11.61 0.68
C ARG A 122 21.41 -10.86 0.60
N ILE A 123 21.42 -9.69 1.22
CA ILE A 123 20.34 -8.70 1.13
C ILE A 123 20.94 -7.42 0.54
N MET A 124 20.38 -6.98 -0.57
CA MET A 124 20.57 -5.65 -1.16
C MET A 124 19.68 -4.64 -0.44
N PHE A 125 20.14 -3.41 -0.27
CA PHE A 125 19.36 -2.33 0.34
C PHE A 125 19.90 -0.97 -0.08
N THR A 126 19.08 0.06 0.06
CA THR A 126 19.47 1.46 -0.08
C THR A 126 20.10 1.94 1.23
N SER A 127 21.21 2.67 1.21
CA SER A 127 21.82 3.23 2.43
C SER A 127 22.36 4.64 2.23
N LEU A 128 22.19 5.45 3.27
CA LEU A 128 22.71 6.82 3.37
C LEU A 128 24.19 6.92 3.78
N ARG A 129 24.86 5.79 4.05
CA ARG A 129 26.22 5.79 4.62
C ARG A 129 27.30 6.39 3.72
N GLY A 130 26.99 6.64 2.44
CA GLY A 130 27.88 7.32 1.49
C GLY A 130 27.70 8.84 1.38
N GLY A 131 26.82 9.44 2.20
CA GLY A 131 26.43 10.85 2.11
C GLY A 131 25.21 11.11 1.21
N TYR A 132 24.99 10.24 0.23
CA TYR A 132 23.79 10.15 -0.59
C TYR A 132 23.22 8.73 -0.55
N PRO A 133 21.93 8.51 -0.84
CA PRO A 133 21.35 7.18 -0.92
C PRO A 133 21.98 6.43 -2.10
N ASN A 134 22.59 5.29 -1.80
CA ASN A 134 23.13 4.38 -2.81
C ASN A 134 22.71 2.95 -2.49
N ILE A 135 22.96 2.04 -3.42
CA ILE A 135 22.66 0.62 -3.25
C ILE A 135 23.85 -0.09 -2.63
N TRP A 136 23.59 -0.91 -1.61
CA TRP A 136 24.55 -1.69 -0.85
C TRP A 136 24.06 -3.13 -0.71
N ALA A 137 24.96 -4.03 -0.33
CA ALA A 137 24.65 -5.40 -0.02
C ALA A 137 25.40 -5.88 1.23
N LYS A 138 24.78 -6.80 1.96
CA LYS A 138 25.36 -7.45 3.15
C LYS A 138 24.92 -8.91 3.20
N SER A 139 25.67 -9.77 3.89
CA SER A 139 25.23 -11.14 4.15
C SER A 139 23.86 -11.15 4.86
N ALA A 140 22.99 -12.08 4.45
CA ALA A 140 21.70 -12.34 5.08
C ALA A 140 21.83 -12.78 6.56
N THR A 141 23.00 -13.32 6.94
CA THR A 141 23.30 -13.63 8.34
C THR A 141 23.70 -12.39 9.14
N GLY A 142 23.86 -11.22 8.51
CA GLY A 142 24.40 -10.01 9.14
C GLY A 142 25.90 -10.05 9.44
N LEU A 143 26.58 -11.18 9.23
CA LEU A 143 28.03 -11.32 9.43
C LEU A 143 28.82 -10.69 8.28
N GLY A 144 30.07 -10.31 8.54
CA GLY A 144 30.98 -9.75 7.54
C GLY A 144 30.73 -8.27 7.18
N GLY A 145 31.47 -7.79 6.17
CA GLY A 145 31.44 -6.40 5.71
C GLY A 145 30.14 -6.01 4.99
N THR A 146 29.94 -4.70 4.80
CA THR A 146 28.91 -4.18 3.88
C THR A 146 29.59 -3.69 2.62
N GLN A 147 29.10 -4.11 1.46
CA GLN A 147 29.65 -3.73 0.15
C GLN A 147 28.73 -2.73 -0.53
N ARG A 148 29.31 -1.68 -1.12
CA ARG A 148 28.55 -0.78 -2.00
C ARG A 148 28.42 -1.39 -3.39
N ILE A 149 27.25 -1.28 -3.98
CA ILE A 149 26.92 -1.78 -5.32
C ILE A 149 26.89 -0.64 -6.34
N SER A 150 26.28 0.50 -6.02
CA SER A 150 26.23 1.69 -6.92
C SER A 150 27.23 2.81 -6.51
N TRP A 151 27.27 3.95 -7.22
CA TRP A 151 28.34 4.96 -7.08
C TRP A 151 28.04 6.10 -6.10
N MET A 152 29.10 6.68 -5.53
CA MET A 152 29.00 7.92 -4.74
C MET A 152 28.46 9.09 -5.56
N GLY A 153 27.64 9.94 -4.94
CA GLY A 153 27.15 11.19 -5.54
C GLY A 153 25.92 11.04 -6.43
N THR A 154 25.35 9.84 -6.52
CA THR A 154 24.05 9.58 -7.15
C THR A 154 23.00 9.28 -6.09
N PHE A 155 21.72 9.53 -6.37
CA PHE A 155 20.60 9.25 -5.47
C PHE A 155 19.89 7.97 -5.96
N ASP A 156 20.49 6.81 -5.68
CA ASP A 156 20.05 5.49 -6.14
C ASP A 156 19.30 4.76 -5.03
N TYR A 157 18.07 4.32 -5.30
CA TYR A 157 17.19 3.71 -4.32
C TYR A 157 16.18 2.72 -4.95
N SER A 158 15.47 1.97 -4.11
CA SER A 158 14.42 1.01 -4.52
C SER A 158 14.90 0.08 -5.63
N GLY A 159 16.04 -0.58 -5.38
CA GLY A 159 16.64 -1.51 -6.32
C GLY A 159 15.86 -2.82 -6.43
N ASP A 160 16.03 -3.51 -7.56
CA ASP A 160 15.67 -4.90 -7.75
C ASP A 160 16.80 -5.64 -8.47
N ILE A 161 16.95 -6.93 -8.22
CA ILE A 161 18.01 -7.76 -8.77
C ILE A 161 17.43 -8.84 -9.67
N SER A 162 18.06 -9.04 -10.82
CA SER A 162 17.72 -10.11 -11.77
C SER A 162 17.78 -11.49 -11.10
N SER A 163 16.94 -12.42 -11.55
CA SER A 163 16.94 -13.81 -11.04
C SER A 163 18.27 -14.54 -11.26
N ALA A 164 19.05 -14.14 -12.27
CA ALA A 164 20.41 -14.65 -12.50
C ALA A 164 21.48 -13.95 -11.63
N GLY A 165 21.15 -12.84 -10.99
CA GLY A 165 22.06 -12.06 -10.15
C GLY A 165 23.13 -11.27 -10.91
N ASP A 166 22.97 -11.09 -12.22
CA ASP A 166 23.97 -10.48 -13.13
C ASP A 166 23.74 -8.98 -13.36
N PHE A 167 22.54 -8.47 -13.14
CA PHE A 167 22.23 -7.04 -13.15
C PHE A 167 21.18 -6.64 -12.12
N ILE A 168 21.11 -5.33 -11.84
CA ILE A 168 20.07 -4.68 -11.05
C ILE A 168 19.33 -3.64 -11.89
N VAL A 169 18.11 -3.33 -11.47
CA VAL A 169 17.37 -2.12 -11.87
C VAL A 169 17.10 -1.28 -10.62
N PHE A 170 17.03 0.04 -10.75
CA PHE A 170 16.79 0.91 -9.60
C PHE A 170 16.25 2.27 -10.02
N SER A 171 15.73 3.01 -9.04
CA SER A 171 15.30 4.40 -9.20
C SER A 171 16.47 5.33 -8.93
N ARG A 172 16.63 6.35 -9.79
CA ARG A 172 17.59 7.44 -9.59
C ARG A 172 16.87 8.79 -9.65
N GLY A 173 17.01 9.57 -8.58
CA GLY A 173 16.44 10.93 -8.46
C GLY A 173 17.48 12.04 -8.47
N ASP A 174 17.02 13.28 -8.24
CA ASP A 174 17.86 14.43 -7.90
C ASP A 174 17.72 14.80 -6.40
N ASN A 175 18.73 15.48 -5.86
CA ASN A 175 18.96 15.73 -4.42
C ASN A 175 17.88 16.56 -3.69
N LEU A 176 16.78 16.93 -4.36
CA LEU A 176 15.74 17.81 -3.83
C LEU A 176 14.52 17.04 -3.31
N ILE A 177 14.49 15.71 -3.46
CA ILE A 177 13.52 14.82 -2.82
C ILE A 177 13.97 14.62 -1.36
N PRO A 178 13.13 14.93 -0.35
CA PRO A 178 13.55 14.92 1.04
C PRO A 178 14.06 13.55 1.49
N ALA A 179 14.98 13.58 2.46
CA ALA A 179 15.83 12.48 2.92
C ALA A 179 15.11 11.11 3.07
N PRO A 180 15.80 9.98 2.87
CA PRO A 180 15.25 8.62 2.99
C PRO A 180 14.43 8.26 4.24
N SER A 181 14.73 8.84 5.41
CA SER A 181 13.89 8.66 6.62
C SER A 181 12.47 9.22 6.46
N GLN A 182 12.31 10.10 5.48
CA GLN A 182 11.05 10.59 4.99
C GLN A 182 10.49 9.73 3.85
N ILE A 183 11.25 8.92 3.10
CA ILE A 183 10.78 8.21 1.87
C ILE A 183 9.96 6.95 2.18
N SER A 184 10.29 6.15 3.21
CA SER A 184 9.41 5.04 3.63
C SER A 184 8.06 5.54 4.18
N ASN A 185 8.03 6.78 4.68
CA ASN A 185 6.83 7.50 5.12
C ASN A 185 6.25 8.48 4.07
N HIS A 186 6.93 8.84 2.97
CA HIS A 186 6.45 9.86 2.01
C HIS A 186 5.68 9.26 0.84
N PHE A 187 5.49 7.95 0.81
CA PHE A 187 4.43 7.38 -0.02
C PHE A 187 3.02 7.81 0.42
N PHE A 188 2.86 8.53 1.54
CA PHE A 188 1.62 9.30 1.79
C PHE A 188 1.31 10.29 0.66
N TYR A 189 2.33 10.81 -0.03
CA TYR A 189 2.16 11.73 -1.17
C TYR A 189 3.28 11.48 -2.19
N PRO A 190 3.03 10.67 -3.24
CA PRO A 190 4.02 10.46 -4.29
C PRO A 190 4.42 11.81 -4.91
N PRO A 191 5.64 11.96 -5.48
CA PRO A 191 6.22 13.26 -5.82
C PRO A 191 5.22 14.14 -6.57
N GLN A 192 4.75 15.22 -5.97
CA GLN A 192 3.65 16.01 -6.56
C GLN A 192 4.22 16.83 -7.72
N PRO A 193 3.85 16.57 -8.99
CA PRO A 193 4.47 17.23 -10.12
C PRO A 193 4.04 18.69 -10.28
N TRP A 194 3.09 19.21 -9.49
CA TRP A 194 2.46 20.51 -9.77
C TRP A 194 3.00 21.68 -8.94
N HIS A 195 3.73 21.42 -7.85
CA HIS A 195 4.16 22.48 -6.93
C HIS A 195 5.61 22.93 -7.12
N ARG A 196 6.39 22.29 -8.00
CA ARG A 196 7.83 22.59 -8.15
C ARG A 196 8.42 22.36 -9.55
N LEU A 197 7.61 22.39 -10.62
CA LEU A 197 8.17 22.39 -11.98
C LEU A 197 8.97 23.67 -12.29
N ASP A 198 8.77 24.71 -11.49
CA ASP A 198 9.46 26.00 -11.59
C ASP A 198 10.90 25.94 -11.07
N GLU A 199 11.27 24.90 -10.30
CA GLU A 199 12.60 24.74 -9.67
C GLU A 199 13.50 23.68 -10.36
N GLY A 200 13.11 23.17 -11.53
CA GLY A 200 13.96 22.24 -12.29
C GLY A 200 14.03 20.81 -11.73
N LEU A 201 13.14 20.44 -10.80
CA LEU A 201 12.99 19.08 -10.28
C LEU A 201 12.66 18.10 -11.40
N ARG A 202 13.52 17.09 -11.59
CA ARG A 202 13.29 16.01 -12.53
C ARG A 202 12.63 14.84 -11.80
N LEU A 203 11.51 14.36 -12.34
CA LEU A 203 10.91 13.09 -11.91
C LEU A 203 11.99 11.99 -11.90
N PRO A 204 11.93 11.04 -10.94
CA PRO A 204 12.87 9.94 -10.88
C PRO A 204 12.85 9.14 -12.18
N ARG A 205 13.99 8.50 -12.45
CA ARG A 205 14.22 7.70 -13.65
C ARG A 205 14.70 6.31 -13.28
N ILE A 206 14.36 5.35 -14.10
CA ILE A 206 14.75 3.95 -13.91
C ILE A 206 16.07 3.72 -14.62
N TYR A 207 17.00 3.06 -13.94
CA TYR A 207 18.27 2.66 -14.49
C TYR A 207 18.44 1.15 -14.39
N ARG A 208 19.07 0.56 -15.41
CA ARG A 208 19.63 -0.79 -15.37
C ARG A 208 21.14 -0.70 -15.20
N MET A 209 21.70 -1.58 -14.39
CA MET A 209 23.14 -1.64 -14.17
C MET A 209 23.62 -3.08 -14.02
N ASP A 210 24.70 -3.44 -14.70
CA ASP A 210 25.35 -4.74 -14.48
C ASP A 210 25.86 -4.83 -13.04
N ILE A 211 25.79 -6.00 -12.40
CA ILE A 211 26.05 -6.14 -10.95
C ILE A 211 27.47 -5.73 -10.53
N ASN A 212 28.41 -5.78 -11.48
CA ASN A 212 29.80 -5.34 -11.31
C ASN A 212 30.00 -3.83 -11.56
N GLY A 213 28.95 -3.10 -11.94
CA GLY A 213 28.98 -1.68 -12.29
C GLY A 213 29.49 -1.36 -13.70
N ALA A 214 29.77 -2.35 -14.56
CA ALA A 214 30.43 -2.08 -15.85
C ALA A 214 29.56 -1.31 -16.85
N ARG A 215 28.24 -1.52 -16.84
CA ARG A 215 27.29 -0.86 -17.76
C ARG A 215 26.13 -0.27 -16.99
N VAL A 216 25.76 0.96 -17.35
CA VAL A 216 24.61 1.70 -16.79
C VAL A 216 23.77 2.23 -17.94
N THR A 217 22.48 2.00 -17.89
CA THR A 217 21.55 2.43 -18.93
C THR A 217 20.34 3.08 -18.29
N ASP A 218 20.03 4.30 -18.71
CA ASP A 218 18.79 4.99 -18.38
C ASP A 218 17.65 4.38 -19.21
N LEU A 219 16.63 3.84 -18.53
CA LEU A 219 15.49 3.18 -19.16
C LEU A 219 14.27 4.11 -19.32
N GLY A 220 14.28 5.31 -18.73
CA GLY A 220 13.18 6.27 -18.84
C GLY A 220 12.61 6.75 -17.50
N PRO A 221 11.59 7.63 -17.55
CA PRO A 221 10.96 8.20 -16.37
C PRO A 221 10.09 7.18 -15.62
N GLY A 222 10.26 7.12 -14.30
CA GLY A 222 9.56 6.19 -13.41
C GLY A 222 10.35 5.87 -12.16
N PHE A 223 9.74 5.12 -11.25
CA PHE A 223 10.38 4.67 -10.01
C PHE A 223 9.78 3.35 -9.52
N ASP A 224 10.37 2.79 -8.46
CA ASP A 224 10.06 1.48 -7.88
C ASP A 224 10.03 0.34 -8.91
N PRO A 225 11.10 0.17 -9.71
CA PRO A 225 11.14 -0.91 -10.69
C PRO A 225 11.14 -2.28 -10.01
N LYS A 226 10.49 -3.25 -10.65
CA LYS A 226 10.50 -4.68 -10.29
C LYS A 226 10.67 -5.55 -11.52
N ILE A 227 11.66 -6.40 -11.51
CA ILE A 227 11.97 -7.32 -12.61
C ILE A 227 10.97 -8.48 -12.56
N SER A 228 10.41 -8.86 -13.71
CA SER A 228 9.55 -10.03 -13.81
C SER A 228 10.32 -11.33 -13.49
N PRO A 229 9.68 -12.39 -12.98
CA PRO A 229 10.36 -13.64 -12.64
C PRO A 229 11.15 -14.26 -13.80
N ASP A 230 10.68 -14.08 -15.04
CA ASP A 230 11.35 -14.53 -16.27
C ASP A 230 12.50 -13.62 -16.73
N GLY A 231 12.74 -12.50 -16.04
CA GLY A 231 13.79 -11.52 -16.32
C GLY A 231 13.57 -10.65 -17.55
N LYS A 232 12.41 -10.71 -18.21
CA LYS A 232 12.18 -10.07 -19.52
C LYS A 232 11.53 -8.71 -19.46
N ARG A 233 10.84 -8.38 -18.36
CA ARG A 233 10.06 -7.15 -18.22
C ARG A 233 10.33 -6.49 -16.88
N ILE A 234 10.01 -5.20 -16.82
CA ILE A 234 10.06 -4.40 -15.60
C ILE A 234 8.66 -3.82 -15.37
N ALA A 235 8.09 -4.09 -14.19
CA ALA A 235 6.94 -3.36 -13.68
C ALA A 235 7.42 -2.14 -12.90
N TYR A 236 6.79 -1.00 -13.08
CA TYR A 236 7.24 0.24 -12.46
C TYR A 236 6.10 1.25 -12.31
N THR A 237 6.29 2.21 -11.41
CA THR A 237 5.35 3.31 -11.19
C THR A 237 5.72 4.49 -12.09
N SER A 238 4.74 5.08 -12.78
CA SER A 238 4.98 6.24 -13.65
C SER A 238 3.82 7.23 -13.62
N PHE A 239 4.15 8.52 -13.70
CA PHE A 239 3.18 9.62 -13.78
C PHE A 239 2.79 10.01 -15.21
N LYS A 240 3.26 9.26 -16.23
CA LYS A 240 3.18 9.73 -17.62
C LYS A 240 1.76 9.85 -18.19
N ALA A 241 0.74 9.32 -17.52
CA ALA A 241 -0.67 9.49 -17.88
C ALA A 241 -1.41 10.55 -17.05
N GLY A 242 -0.73 11.27 -16.15
CA GLY A 242 -1.33 12.31 -15.31
C GLY A 242 -1.85 11.81 -13.95
N THR A 243 -1.77 10.50 -13.71
CA THR A 243 -1.86 9.83 -12.41
C THR A 243 -0.65 8.92 -12.23
N TYR A 244 -0.32 8.57 -10.99
CA TYR A 244 0.61 7.48 -10.74
C TYR A 244 -0.09 6.16 -11.01
N ASP A 245 0.39 5.45 -12.02
CA ASP A 245 -0.13 4.15 -12.40
C ASP A 245 1.02 3.13 -12.51
N ILE A 246 0.67 1.85 -12.63
CA ILE A 246 1.60 0.76 -12.90
C ILE A 246 1.76 0.57 -14.41
N TRP A 247 3.02 0.53 -14.83
CA TRP A 247 3.43 0.36 -16.22
C TRP A 247 4.38 -0.83 -16.36
N LEU A 248 4.41 -1.42 -17.55
CA LEU A 248 5.43 -2.36 -17.97
C LEU A 248 6.34 -1.75 -19.01
N MET A 249 7.58 -2.22 -19.04
CA MET A 249 8.52 -2.07 -20.14
C MET A 249 9.29 -3.38 -20.33
N ASP A 250 9.89 -3.56 -21.50
CA ASP A 250 10.88 -4.61 -21.70
C ASP A 250 12.14 -4.32 -20.87
N ILE A 251 12.94 -5.36 -20.62
CA ILE A 251 14.15 -5.25 -19.77
C ILE A 251 15.20 -4.26 -20.30
N ASP A 252 15.12 -3.89 -21.58
CA ASP A 252 15.96 -2.89 -22.24
C ASP A 252 15.36 -1.48 -22.25
N GLY A 253 14.17 -1.29 -21.68
CA GLY A 253 13.43 -0.02 -21.64
C GLY A 253 12.43 0.16 -22.78
N GLY A 254 12.35 -0.78 -23.73
CA GLY A 254 11.41 -0.73 -24.85
C GLY A 254 9.96 -1.05 -24.49
N ASN A 255 9.07 -0.93 -25.48
CA ASN A 255 7.69 -1.45 -25.45
C ASN A 255 6.86 -1.08 -24.21
N THR A 256 6.96 0.18 -23.76
CA THR A 256 6.27 0.61 -22.54
C THR A 256 4.74 0.54 -22.68
N THR A 257 4.04 -0.09 -21.74
CA THR A 257 2.57 -0.30 -21.77
C THR A 257 1.95 -0.04 -20.40
N GLN A 258 0.80 0.63 -20.36
CA GLN A 258 0.05 0.90 -19.12
C GLN A 258 -0.70 -0.36 -18.69
N ILE A 259 -0.62 -0.74 -17.42
CA ILE A 259 -1.35 -1.90 -16.88
C ILE A 259 -2.54 -1.50 -16.04
N THR A 260 -2.41 -0.40 -15.30
CA THR A 260 -3.47 0.08 -14.41
C THR A 260 -3.85 1.52 -14.76
N SER A 261 -5.06 1.93 -14.41
CA SER A 261 -5.59 3.26 -14.67
C SER A 261 -6.73 3.58 -13.69
N GLY A 262 -6.53 3.21 -12.42
CA GLY A 262 -7.54 3.35 -11.37
C GLY A 262 -7.84 4.81 -11.01
N PRO A 263 -8.88 5.04 -10.19
CA PRO A 263 -9.27 6.38 -9.75
C PRO A 263 -8.35 6.99 -8.67
N GLY A 264 -7.50 6.17 -8.03
CA GLY A 264 -6.48 6.57 -7.07
C GLY A 264 -5.07 6.57 -7.65
N HIS A 265 -4.07 6.81 -6.82
CA HIS A 265 -2.68 6.55 -7.17
C HIS A 265 -2.36 5.07 -6.97
N GLU A 266 -1.72 4.46 -7.96
CA GLU A 266 -1.34 3.04 -7.97
C GLU A 266 0.19 2.93 -8.01
N ILE A 267 0.79 2.42 -6.94
CA ILE A 267 2.25 2.44 -6.73
C ILE A 267 2.79 1.11 -6.18
N SER A 268 4.12 1.03 -6.08
CA SER A 268 4.86 -0.06 -5.45
C SER A 268 4.46 -1.43 -6.01
N PRO A 269 4.65 -1.67 -7.33
CA PRO A 269 4.29 -2.93 -7.93
C PRO A 269 5.12 -4.08 -7.34
N CYS A 270 4.62 -5.31 -7.45
CA CYS A 270 5.34 -6.55 -7.20
C CYS A 270 4.76 -7.68 -8.06
N TRP A 271 5.60 -8.50 -8.68
CA TRP A 271 5.15 -9.61 -9.51
C TRP A 271 4.72 -10.80 -8.67
N SER A 272 3.66 -11.49 -9.10
CA SER A 272 3.44 -12.87 -8.64
C SER A 272 4.62 -13.76 -9.06
N PRO A 273 4.95 -14.81 -8.28
CA PRO A 273 6.05 -15.71 -8.62
C PRO A 273 5.93 -16.37 -9.99
N ASP A 274 4.71 -16.60 -10.48
CA ASP A 274 4.43 -17.15 -11.81
C ASP A 274 4.43 -16.10 -12.95
N GLY A 275 4.61 -14.82 -12.61
CA GLY A 275 4.67 -13.71 -13.55
C GLY A 275 3.33 -13.34 -14.23
N LYS A 276 2.21 -13.92 -13.81
CA LYS A 276 0.89 -13.66 -14.42
C LYS A 276 0.16 -12.46 -13.81
N TRP A 277 0.50 -12.09 -12.57
CA TRP A 277 -0.16 -11.04 -11.83
C TRP A 277 0.85 -10.03 -11.29
N ILE A 278 0.36 -8.83 -11.01
CA ILE A 278 1.11 -7.79 -10.29
C ILE A 278 0.26 -7.36 -9.11
N ALA A 279 0.81 -7.44 -7.90
CA ALA A 279 0.28 -6.76 -6.72
C ALA A 279 0.76 -5.30 -6.70
N TYR A 280 -0.07 -4.39 -6.21
CA TYR A 280 0.25 -2.96 -6.07
C TYR A 280 -0.59 -2.34 -4.96
N ALA A 281 -0.22 -1.15 -4.51
CA ALA A 281 -1.03 -0.38 -3.56
C ALA A 281 -1.81 0.71 -4.29
N GLU A 282 -3.09 0.85 -4.00
CA GLU A 282 -3.98 1.87 -4.56
C GLU A 282 -4.49 2.80 -3.45
N SER A 283 -4.36 4.12 -3.64
CA SER A 283 -4.89 5.12 -2.71
C SER A 283 -6.39 5.32 -2.87
N ALA A 284 -7.01 6.00 -1.91
CA ALA A 284 -8.35 6.56 -2.08
C ALA A 284 -8.46 7.42 -3.38
N PRO A 285 -9.63 7.43 -4.06
CA PRO A 285 -9.86 8.24 -5.25
C PRO A 285 -9.57 9.74 -5.06
N TYR A 286 -8.92 10.36 -6.04
CA TYR A 286 -8.53 11.78 -5.99
C TYR A 286 -9.71 12.74 -5.78
N ALA A 287 -10.90 12.38 -6.27
CA ALA A 287 -12.12 13.19 -6.13
C ALA A 287 -12.68 13.23 -4.70
N ALA A 288 -12.35 12.25 -3.85
CA ALA A 288 -12.74 12.24 -2.43
C ALA A 288 -11.80 13.10 -1.56
N ALA A 289 -10.57 13.33 -2.03
CA ALA A 289 -9.46 13.90 -1.26
C ALA A 289 -9.16 15.37 -1.59
N GLY A 290 -10.16 16.18 -1.96
CA GLY A 290 -9.99 17.55 -2.46
C GLY A 290 -8.98 18.39 -1.68
N TYR A 291 -7.72 18.43 -2.17
CA TYR A 291 -6.50 19.22 -1.85
C TYR A 291 -6.25 19.76 -0.43
N SER A 292 -7.03 19.29 0.51
CA SER A 292 -6.93 19.52 1.92
C SER A 292 -7.14 18.13 2.49
N ALA A 293 -6.18 17.67 3.28
CA ALA A 293 -6.39 16.62 4.27
C ALA A 293 -7.46 17.06 5.30
N LYS A 294 -8.65 17.41 4.83
CA LYS A 294 -9.87 17.61 5.61
C LYS A 294 -10.46 16.22 5.81
N ALA A 295 -9.81 15.51 6.75
CA ALA A 295 -10.34 14.46 7.59
C ALA A 295 -11.26 13.45 6.89
N GLY A 296 -10.69 12.33 6.41
CA GLY A 296 -11.46 11.07 6.35
C GLY A 296 -11.09 10.01 5.31
N ALA A 297 -10.21 10.25 4.33
CA ALA A 297 -9.89 9.24 3.31
C ALA A 297 -8.39 9.23 2.96
N ASP A 298 -7.55 8.89 3.95
CA ASP A 298 -6.11 8.62 3.77
C ASP A 298 -5.87 7.12 3.95
N TYR A 299 -6.38 6.34 3.00
CA TYR A 299 -6.23 4.89 2.99
C TYR A 299 -5.53 4.42 1.72
N TRP A 300 -4.82 3.31 1.89
CA TRP A 300 -4.17 2.58 0.82
C TRP A 300 -4.53 1.11 0.97
N ASN A 301 -4.87 0.48 -0.14
CA ASN A 301 -5.27 -0.91 -0.16
C ASN A 301 -4.39 -1.70 -1.13
N ILE A 302 -4.19 -2.98 -0.84
CA ILE A 302 -3.52 -3.90 -1.76
C ILE A 302 -4.51 -4.34 -2.84
N TRP A 303 -4.07 -4.26 -4.08
CA TRP A 303 -4.76 -4.77 -5.26
C TRP A 303 -3.85 -5.72 -6.02
N ILE A 304 -4.44 -6.57 -6.85
CA ILE A 304 -3.73 -7.32 -7.88
C ILE A 304 -4.34 -7.06 -9.25
N VAL A 305 -3.53 -7.14 -10.29
CA VAL A 305 -3.96 -7.05 -11.69
C VAL A 305 -3.34 -8.18 -12.51
N ASN A 306 -4.15 -8.81 -13.36
CA ASN A 306 -3.67 -9.81 -14.30
C ASN A 306 -2.97 -9.11 -15.47
N VAL A 307 -1.73 -9.50 -15.74
CA VAL A 307 -0.88 -8.85 -16.73
C VAL A 307 -1.41 -9.02 -18.16
N LYS A 308 -2.17 -10.08 -18.44
CA LYS A 308 -2.70 -10.37 -19.77
C LYS A 308 -4.13 -9.88 -19.97
N SER A 309 -5.03 -10.14 -19.02
CA SER A 309 -6.45 -9.78 -19.15
C SER A 309 -6.75 -8.34 -18.71
N GLY A 310 -5.92 -7.76 -17.84
CA GLY A 310 -6.20 -6.49 -17.17
C GLY A 310 -7.21 -6.59 -16.02
N GLU A 311 -7.67 -7.80 -15.70
CA GLU A 311 -8.59 -8.05 -14.59
C GLU A 311 -7.94 -7.69 -13.25
N ARG A 312 -8.66 -6.95 -12.40
CA ARG A 312 -8.13 -6.47 -11.11
C ARG A 312 -9.01 -6.90 -9.94
N PHE A 313 -8.37 -7.20 -8.82
CA PHE A 313 -9.03 -7.57 -7.57
C PHE A 313 -8.43 -6.79 -6.41
N GLN A 314 -9.29 -6.19 -5.59
CA GLN A 314 -8.90 -5.62 -4.31
C GLN A 314 -8.70 -6.74 -3.30
N LYS A 315 -7.65 -6.63 -2.47
CA LYS A 315 -7.28 -7.63 -1.46
C LYS A 315 -7.43 -7.11 -0.04
N THR A 316 -7.31 -5.81 0.17
CA THR A 316 -7.61 -5.17 1.45
C THR A 316 -8.61 -4.03 1.26
N PHE A 317 -9.49 -3.78 2.23
CA PHE A 317 -10.68 -2.92 2.09
C PHE A 317 -10.80 -1.83 3.15
N ASN A 318 -9.79 -1.66 4.00
CA ASN A 318 -9.91 -0.82 5.18
C ASN A 318 -9.67 0.66 4.86
N GLN A 319 -10.74 1.46 4.98
CA GLN A 319 -10.72 2.90 4.66
C GLN A 319 -10.01 3.79 5.70
N ASN A 320 -9.42 3.20 6.74
CA ASN A 320 -8.70 3.93 7.80
C ASN A 320 -7.27 3.42 7.99
N VAL A 321 -6.79 2.58 7.08
CA VAL A 321 -5.51 1.89 7.17
C VAL A 321 -4.77 2.05 5.85
N ARG A 322 -3.44 1.94 5.94
CA ARG A 322 -2.54 2.11 4.83
C ARG A 322 -1.78 0.81 4.65
N ASP A 323 -2.26 0.00 3.71
CA ASP A 323 -1.61 -1.22 3.28
C ASP A 323 -0.76 -0.94 2.03
N LEU A 324 0.55 -1.18 2.14
CA LEU A 324 1.53 -0.65 1.20
C LEU A 324 2.72 -1.61 0.97
N ALA A 325 3.46 -1.35 -0.11
CA ALA A 325 4.66 -2.09 -0.53
C ALA A 325 4.48 -3.62 -0.51
N PRO A 326 3.56 -4.16 -1.36
CA PRO A 326 3.36 -5.59 -1.43
C PRO A 326 4.63 -6.32 -1.89
N ALA A 327 4.84 -7.52 -1.34
CA ALA A 327 5.87 -8.47 -1.70
C ALA A 327 5.22 -9.85 -1.85
N TRP A 328 5.11 -10.32 -3.09
CA TRP A 328 4.43 -11.56 -3.42
C TRP A 328 5.45 -12.68 -3.59
N ALA A 329 5.33 -13.73 -2.78
CA ALA A 329 6.27 -14.84 -2.76
C ALA A 329 5.62 -16.18 -2.46
N TYR A 330 6.30 -17.26 -2.85
CA TYR A 330 6.04 -18.58 -2.31
C TYR A 330 6.61 -18.69 -0.89
N VAL A 331 5.81 -19.21 0.03
CA VAL A 331 6.20 -19.54 1.41
C VAL A 331 6.11 -21.04 1.58
N LYS A 332 7.12 -21.61 2.21
CA LYS A 332 7.17 -23.02 2.53
C LYS A 332 6.37 -23.29 3.80
N GLU A 333 5.28 -24.02 3.69
CA GLU A 333 4.46 -24.48 4.82
C GLU A 333 4.54 -26.01 4.92
N GLY A 334 5.46 -26.50 5.75
CA GLY A 334 5.78 -27.93 5.83
C GLY A 334 6.40 -28.43 4.52
N ASN A 335 5.70 -29.34 3.83
CA ASN A 335 6.14 -29.93 2.54
C ASN A 335 5.45 -29.31 1.32
N ILE A 336 4.60 -28.30 1.52
CA ILE A 336 3.91 -27.59 0.44
C ILE A 336 4.41 -26.15 0.37
N TYR A 337 4.31 -25.55 -0.81
CA TYR A 337 4.51 -24.12 -0.99
C TYR A 337 3.17 -23.46 -1.27
N ARG A 338 2.97 -22.28 -0.69
CA ARG A 338 1.77 -21.46 -0.87
C ARG A 338 2.15 -20.02 -1.18
N ASP A 339 1.30 -19.36 -1.94
CA ASP A 339 1.51 -17.99 -2.35
C ASP A 339 0.98 -17.06 -1.25
N TYR A 340 1.75 -16.04 -0.90
CA TYR A 340 1.28 -14.97 -0.04
C TYR A 340 1.72 -13.63 -0.59
N ILE A 341 0.88 -12.62 -0.37
CA ILE A 341 1.27 -11.22 -0.51
C ILE A 341 1.56 -10.70 0.90
N PHE A 342 2.82 -10.36 1.15
CA PHE A 342 3.24 -9.64 2.34
C PHE A 342 3.17 -8.14 2.09
N PHE A 343 2.82 -7.35 3.09
CA PHE A 343 2.76 -5.89 2.99
C PHE A 343 2.88 -5.29 4.38
N HIS A 344 3.17 -4.00 4.47
CA HIS A 344 3.12 -3.30 5.76
C HIS A 344 1.77 -2.62 5.95
N SER A 345 1.31 -2.55 7.20
CA SER A 345 -0.01 -2.02 7.58
C SER A 345 0.04 -1.32 8.94
N ASP A 346 -0.65 -0.19 9.09
CA ASP A 346 -0.78 0.56 10.35
C ASP A 346 -2.11 0.30 11.08
N ARG A 347 -2.73 -0.84 10.75
CA ARG A 347 -4.02 -1.32 11.28
C ARG A 347 -4.08 -1.35 12.80
N ASP A 348 -2.95 -1.58 13.46
CA ASP A 348 -2.84 -1.75 14.92
C ASP A 348 -2.56 -0.45 15.69
N ASP A 349 -2.94 0.70 15.14
CA ASP A 349 -2.75 2.06 15.68
C ASP A 349 -1.35 2.65 15.46
N PHE A 350 -1.18 3.36 14.33
CA PHE A 350 0.04 4.05 13.93
C PHE A 350 0.76 4.83 15.05
N LEU A 351 0.02 5.49 15.95
CA LEU A 351 0.60 6.32 17.01
C LEU A 351 1.20 5.51 18.17
N THR A 352 0.87 4.23 18.31
CA THR A 352 1.30 3.40 19.43
C THR A 352 2.07 2.15 19.03
N THR A 353 1.91 1.66 17.80
CA THR A 353 2.59 0.45 17.30
C THR A 353 3.40 0.68 16.03
N GLY A 354 3.09 1.73 15.25
CA GLY A 354 3.74 1.99 13.97
C GLY A 354 3.13 1.17 12.83
N PHE A 355 3.97 0.74 11.89
CA PHE A 355 3.62 -0.21 10.85
C PHE A 355 4.10 -1.60 11.26
N ASP A 356 3.31 -2.64 10.98
CA ASP A 356 3.71 -4.04 11.10
C ASP A 356 3.60 -4.73 9.74
N ILE A 357 4.30 -5.86 9.58
CA ILE A 357 4.19 -6.72 8.40
C ILE A 357 3.03 -7.68 8.56
N TYR A 358 2.19 -7.75 7.53
CA TYR A 358 1.06 -8.66 7.38
C TYR A 358 1.21 -9.50 6.14
N ARG A 359 0.50 -10.63 6.10
CA ARG A 359 0.29 -11.42 4.88
C ARG A 359 -1.18 -11.66 4.60
N ILE A 360 -1.51 -11.82 3.33
CA ILE A 360 -2.82 -12.27 2.84
C ILE A 360 -2.62 -13.31 1.74
N ASP A 361 -3.55 -14.27 1.65
CA ASP A 361 -3.61 -15.22 0.54
C ASP A 361 -4.13 -14.48 -0.72
N PRO A 362 -3.36 -14.47 -1.83
CA PRO A 362 -3.73 -13.74 -3.05
C PRO A 362 -4.95 -14.33 -3.76
N ASP A 363 -5.29 -15.59 -3.54
CA ASP A 363 -6.35 -16.30 -4.26
C ASP A 363 -7.72 -16.10 -3.62
N ILE A 364 -7.76 -15.46 -2.46
CA ILE A 364 -9.00 -15.03 -1.82
C ILE A 364 -9.80 -14.12 -2.75
N GLY A 365 -11.09 -14.43 -2.89
CA GLY A 365 -11.99 -13.70 -3.77
C GLY A 365 -11.76 -13.96 -5.26
N ILE A 366 -10.97 -14.98 -5.61
CA ILE A 366 -10.81 -15.48 -6.98
C ILE A 366 -11.31 -16.93 -7.01
N ASP A 367 -12.26 -17.25 -7.88
CA ASP A 367 -12.65 -18.64 -8.16
C ASP A 367 -11.55 -19.32 -8.99
N ARG A 368 -10.43 -19.69 -8.36
CA ARG A 368 -9.40 -20.55 -8.96
C ARG A 368 -9.76 -22.01 -8.72
N TYR A 369 -10.35 -22.66 -9.71
CA TYR A 369 -10.48 -24.13 -9.73
C TYR A 369 -9.14 -24.85 -10.01
N ASP A 370 -8.12 -24.11 -10.45
CA ASP A 370 -6.76 -24.61 -10.66
C ASP A 370 -5.85 -24.09 -9.55
N LEU A 371 -5.58 -24.93 -8.55
CA LEU A 371 -4.48 -24.71 -7.62
C LEU A 371 -3.19 -24.49 -8.43
N PRO A 372 -2.30 -23.56 -8.03
CA PRO A 372 -1.03 -23.38 -8.71
C PRO A 372 -0.34 -24.75 -8.83
N ASP A 373 0.19 -25.05 -10.01
CA ASP A 373 0.87 -26.31 -10.25
C ASP A 373 2.09 -26.38 -9.31
N LEU A 374 1.92 -27.06 -8.17
CA LEU A 374 2.91 -27.27 -7.10
C LEU A 374 4.18 -27.99 -7.60
N ARG A 375 4.27 -28.28 -8.90
CA ARG A 375 5.30 -29.07 -9.58
C ARG A 375 6.42 -28.24 -10.21
N HIS A 376 6.32 -26.92 -10.24
CA HIS A 376 7.39 -26.04 -10.73
C HIS A 376 7.91 -25.14 -9.61
N LEU A 377 8.39 -25.77 -8.53
CA LEU A 377 9.24 -25.08 -7.58
C LEU A 377 10.51 -24.63 -8.31
N PRO A 378 10.92 -23.35 -8.21
CA PRO A 378 12.30 -23.00 -8.50
C PRO A 378 13.18 -23.93 -7.64
N GLY A 379 14.26 -24.48 -8.22
CA GLY A 379 15.13 -25.42 -7.53
C GLY A 379 15.42 -24.91 -6.12
N VAL A 380 15.14 -25.73 -5.10
CA VAL A 380 15.06 -25.30 -3.69
C VAL A 380 16.33 -24.53 -3.32
N VAL A 381 16.23 -23.20 -3.30
CA VAL A 381 17.31 -22.34 -2.85
C VAL A 381 17.42 -22.58 -1.36
N GLN A 382 18.62 -22.94 -0.90
CA GLN A 382 18.88 -23.04 0.53
C GLN A 382 19.35 -21.69 1.03
N CYS A 383 18.54 -21.04 1.85
CA CYS A 383 18.95 -19.82 2.52
C CYS A 383 19.76 -20.16 3.79
N PRO A 384 20.82 -19.40 4.10
CA PRO A 384 21.49 -19.52 5.38
C PRO A 384 20.58 -19.00 6.49
N GLU A 385 20.38 -19.80 7.53
CA GLU A 385 19.54 -19.44 8.66
C GLU A 385 20.17 -18.26 9.43
N PRO A 386 19.52 -17.09 9.50
CA PRO A 386 19.97 -16.01 10.35
C PRO A 386 19.76 -16.43 11.81
N ALA A 387 20.75 -16.22 12.68
CA ALA A 387 20.57 -16.47 14.11
C ALA A 387 19.57 -15.45 14.70
N LEU A 388 18.28 -15.81 14.69
CA LEU A 388 17.16 -15.01 15.16
C LEU A 388 17.19 -14.95 16.69
N GLU A 389 17.12 -13.74 17.25
CA GLU A 389 17.04 -13.53 18.68
C GLU A 389 15.59 -13.34 19.10
N LYS A 390 15.15 -14.02 20.16
CA LYS A 390 13.86 -13.69 20.77
C LYS A 390 13.91 -12.24 21.31
N PRO A 391 12.79 -11.50 21.29
CA PRO A 391 12.76 -10.13 21.79
C PRO A 391 13.34 -10.05 23.21
N LYS A 392 14.44 -9.29 23.37
CA LYS A 392 14.99 -8.99 24.70
C LYS A 392 14.05 -7.98 25.36
N HIS A 393 13.20 -8.43 26.29
CA HIS A 393 12.40 -7.57 27.14
C HIS A 393 13.30 -6.68 28.03
N LYS A 394 13.91 -5.62 27.50
CA LYS A 394 14.77 -4.71 28.28
C LYS A 394 14.18 -3.33 28.52
N HIS A 395 13.10 -2.97 27.84
CA HIS A 395 12.26 -1.86 28.26
C HIS A 395 10.96 -2.43 28.81
N HIS A 396 10.77 -2.29 30.13
CA HIS A 396 9.45 -2.36 30.76
C HIS A 396 8.63 -1.13 30.28
N HIS A 397 8.28 -1.08 29.00
CA HIS A 397 6.91 -0.74 28.72
C HIS A 397 6.15 -2.01 29.11
N PRO A 398 5.17 -1.94 30.03
CA PRO A 398 4.38 -3.11 30.33
C PRO A 398 3.94 -3.65 28.98
N ALA A 399 4.23 -4.93 28.71
CA ALA A 399 3.59 -5.62 27.61
C ALA A 399 2.12 -5.29 27.81
N LYS A 400 1.56 -4.41 26.98
CA LYS A 400 0.12 -4.33 26.89
C LYS A 400 -0.19 -5.72 26.41
N LYS A 401 -0.67 -6.56 27.33
CA LYS A 401 -1.50 -7.68 26.99
C LYS A 401 -2.55 -7.03 26.10
N TYR A 402 -2.36 -7.10 24.79
CA TYR A 402 -3.48 -7.26 23.91
C TYR A 402 -4.12 -8.54 24.44
N ARG A 403 -5.06 -8.36 25.36
CA ARG A 403 -6.07 -9.39 25.54
C ARG A 403 -6.64 -9.49 24.13
N GLU A 404 -6.41 -10.61 23.47
CA GLU A 404 -7.35 -11.09 22.47
C GLU A 404 -8.70 -11.03 23.16
N TYR A 405 -9.42 -9.93 22.97
CA TYR A 405 -10.80 -9.85 23.39
C TYR A 405 -11.52 -10.65 22.34
N THR A 406 -11.88 -11.89 22.68
CA THR A 406 -12.86 -12.62 21.90
C THR A 406 -14.10 -11.73 21.77
N VAL A 407 -14.47 -11.47 20.52
CA VAL A 407 -15.62 -10.69 20.04
C VAL A 407 -16.92 -11.06 20.78
N GLU A 408 -16.97 -12.26 21.36
CA GLU A 408 -18.13 -12.91 21.96
C GLU A 408 -18.78 -12.19 23.17
N THR A 409 -18.20 -11.13 23.75
CA THR A 409 -18.79 -10.48 24.95
C THR A 409 -18.76 -8.94 25.00
N ALA A 410 -18.43 -8.26 23.90
CA ALA A 410 -18.39 -6.78 23.88
C ALA A 410 -19.73 -6.18 24.35
N ARG A 411 -19.69 -5.35 25.40
CA ARG A 411 -20.86 -4.65 25.93
C ARG A 411 -21.15 -3.42 25.09
N ILE A 412 -22.14 -3.51 24.21
CA ILE A 412 -22.47 -2.45 23.27
C ILE A 412 -23.72 -1.71 23.71
N ARG A 413 -23.68 -0.38 23.67
CA ARG A 413 -24.84 0.50 23.87
C ARG A 413 -25.21 1.19 22.57
N VAL A 414 -26.48 1.16 22.20
CA VAL A 414 -26.99 1.79 20.98
C VAL A 414 -27.95 2.92 21.34
N LEU A 415 -27.59 4.16 21.02
CA LEU A 415 -28.31 5.35 21.39
C LEU A 415 -28.76 6.10 20.14
N ASN A 416 -29.98 6.61 20.15
CA ASN A 416 -30.39 7.63 19.19
C ASN A 416 -30.09 9.02 19.72
N SER A 417 -29.73 9.94 18.82
CA SER A 417 -29.96 11.35 19.07
C SER A 417 -31.45 11.63 19.25
N THR A 418 -31.79 12.67 20.00
CA THR A 418 -33.16 12.97 20.47
C THR A 418 -34.20 13.13 19.35
N ASP A 419 -33.77 13.42 18.13
CA ASP A 419 -34.64 13.68 16.97
C ASP A 419 -34.89 12.43 16.10
N ILE A 420 -34.22 11.31 16.39
CA ILE A 420 -34.36 10.06 15.63
C ILE A 420 -35.02 9.00 16.51
N LYS A 421 -36.31 8.75 16.32
CA LYS A 421 -37.04 7.76 17.11
C LYS A 421 -37.01 6.39 16.42
N GLY A 422 -36.69 5.34 17.17
CA GLY A 422 -36.82 3.95 16.74
C GLY A 422 -35.56 3.34 16.09
N TRP A 423 -34.66 4.14 15.52
CA TRP A 423 -33.50 3.62 14.76
C TRP A 423 -32.53 2.78 15.59
N ALA A 424 -32.19 3.22 16.81
CA ALA A 424 -31.36 2.45 17.73
C ALA A 424 -31.92 1.07 18.06
N ARG A 425 -33.24 0.87 18.05
CA ARG A 425 -33.84 -0.45 18.27
C ARG A 425 -33.61 -1.37 17.09
N GLU A 426 -33.70 -0.85 15.87
CA GLU A 426 -33.46 -1.60 14.64
C GLU A 426 -31.99 -1.98 14.51
N VAL A 427 -31.08 -1.02 14.71
CA VAL A 427 -29.62 -1.27 14.71
C VAL A 427 -29.24 -2.27 15.81
N ALA A 428 -29.81 -2.13 17.02
CA ALA A 428 -29.59 -3.08 18.09
C ALA A 428 -30.13 -4.48 17.77
N GLN A 429 -31.24 -4.59 17.04
CA GLN A 429 -31.78 -5.88 16.64
C GLN A 429 -30.87 -6.58 15.61
N ASP A 430 -30.32 -5.82 14.64
CA ASP A 430 -29.37 -6.38 13.69
C ASP A 430 -28.05 -6.80 14.38
N LEU A 431 -27.52 -5.97 15.28
CA LEU A 431 -26.33 -6.32 16.06
C LEU A 431 -26.54 -7.59 16.89
N ARG A 432 -27.72 -7.76 17.50
CA ARG A 432 -28.07 -9.00 18.23
C ARG A 432 -28.16 -10.21 17.31
N SER A 433 -28.67 -10.07 16.09
CA SER A 433 -28.77 -11.18 15.12
C SER A 433 -27.39 -11.74 14.75
N ARG A 434 -26.36 -10.87 14.82
CA ARG A 434 -24.95 -11.18 14.59
C ARG A 434 -24.20 -11.65 15.83
N GLY A 435 -24.91 -11.90 16.94
CA GLY A 435 -24.32 -12.44 18.17
C GLY A 435 -23.69 -11.40 19.10
N LEU A 436 -23.87 -10.09 18.87
CA LEU A 436 -23.28 -9.05 19.71
C LEU A 436 -24.11 -8.74 20.96
N ASN A 437 -23.44 -8.48 22.08
CA ASN A 437 -24.05 -8.26 23.38
C ASN A 437 -24.49 -6.79 23.57
N ILE A 438 -25.74 -6.49 23.22
CA ILE A 438 -26.34 -5.17 23.42
C ILE A 438 -26.86 -5.02 24.86
N ILE A 439 -26.13 -4.24 25.66
CA ILE A 439 -26.45 -4.02 27.08
C ILE A 439 -27.44 -2.89 27.32
N ASP A 440 -27.61 -1.96 26.37
CA ASP A 440 -28.51 -0.83 26.51
C ASP A 440 -28.92 -0.25 25.14
N VAL A 441 -30.19 0.15 25.04
CA VAL A 441 -30.78 0.76 23.84
C VAL A 441 -31.69 1.92 24.26
N GLY A 442 -31.39 3.12 23.79
CA GLY A 442 -32.12 4.28 24.25
C GLY A 442 -31.84 5.56 23.48
N ASN A 443 -31.97 6.68 24.18
CA ASN A 443 -31.60 8.01 23.67
C ASN A 443 -30.38 8.50 24.43
N THR A 444 -29.47 9.18 23.74
CA THR A 444 -28.33 9.81 24.41
C THR A 444 -28.77 11.01 25.24
N LYS A 445 -28.25 11.11 26.48
CA LYS A 445 -28.43 12.28 27.35
C LYS A 445 -27.47 13.42 27.00
N HIS A 446 -26.39 13.10 26.29
CA HIS A 446 -25.25 14.00 26.08
C HIS A 446 -25.18 14.61 24.67
N GLU A 447 -25.75 13.94 23.66
CA GLU A 447 -25.61 14.38 22.27
C GLU A 447 -26.97 14.68 21.61
N ARG A 448 -27.44 15.91 21.80
CA ARG A 448 -28.62 16.45 21.12
C ARG A 448 -28.26 16.86 19.69
N ASN A 449 -29.14 16.58 18.75
CA ASN A 449 -29.06 17.01 17.34
C ASN A 449 -27.76 16.57 16.64
N LEU A 450 -27.37 15.30 16.79
CA LEU A 450 -26.21 14.77 16.09
C LEU A 450 -26.47 14.79 14.57
N PRO A 451 -25.66 15.52 13.78
CA PRO A 451 -25.84 15.57 12.33
C PRO A 451 -25.39 14.26 11.66
N ILE A 452 -24.56 13.47 12.35
CA ILE A 452 -23.86 12.28 11.84
C ILE A 452 -23.71 11.29 12.99
N THR A 453 -23.77 9.99 12.71
CA THR A 453 -23.49 8.92 13.67
C THR A 453 -22.07 8.98 14.21
N LYS A 454 -21.93 8.77 15.53
CA LYS A 454 -20.65 8.64 16.22
C LYS A 454 -20.55 7.30 16.92
N ILE A 455 -19.37 6.70 16.89
CA ILE A 455 -19.08 5.44 17.57
C ILE A 455 -17.93 5.68 18.53
N TYR A 456 -18.16 5.43 19.81
CA TYR A 456 -17.16 5.50 20.85
C TYR A 456 -16.71 4.10 21.22
N TYR A 457 -15.42 3.89 21.41
CA TYR A 457 -14.88 2.59 21.80
C TYR A 457 -13.86 2.70 22.93
N ARG A 458 -13.85 1.68 23.79
CA ARG A 458 -12.80 1.47 24.79
C ARG A 458 -11.59 0.78 24.16
N ASP A 459 -10.41 1.01 24.73
CA ASP A 459 -9.18 0.28 24.38
C ASP A 459 -9.44 -1.23 24.22
N GLY A 460 -8.99 -1.78 23.10
CA GLY A 460 -9.20 -3.18 22.72
C GLY A 460 -10.42 -3.46 21.85
N PHE A 461 -11.33 -2.49 21.66
CA PHE A 461 -12.57 -2.65 20.87
C PHE A 461 -12.60 -1.82 19.58
N ARG A 462 -11.46 -1.25 19.16
CA ARG A 462 -11.36 -0.42 17.95
C ARG A 462 -11.80 -1.17 16.70
N MET A 463 -11.30 -2.39 16.49
CA MET A 463 -11.61 -3.20 15.31
C MET A 463 -13.12 -3.49 15.23
N LEU A 464 -13.71 -4.04 16.29
CA LEU A 464 -15.15 -4.31 16.33
C LEU A 464 -16.00 -3.04 16.13
N ALA A 465 -15.57 -1.89 16.69
CA ALA A 465 -16.25 -0.61 16.47
C ALA A 465 -16.15 -0.13 15.02
N THR A 466 -15.03 -0.40 14.35
CA THR A 466 -14.82 -0.11 12.92
C THR A 466 -15.63 -1.06 12.04
N ASP A 467 -15.71 -2.35 12.34
CA ASP A 467 -16.51 -3.32 11.58
C ASP A 467 -18.00 -2.96 11.63
N ILE A 468 -18.49 -2.63 12.83
CA ILE A 468 -19.86 -2.13 13.02
C ILE A 468 -20.09 -0.84 12.21
N ALA A 469 -19.09 0.03 12.09
CA ALA A 469 -19.20 1.25 11.29
C ALA A 469 -19.35 0.93 9.80
N ILE A 470 -18.48 0.07 9.28
CA ILE A 470 -18.37 -0.23 7.84
C ILE A 470 -19.56 -1.07 7.35
N ASP A 471 -19.87 -2.17 8.05
CA ASP A 471 -20.79 -3.19 7.54
C ASP A 471 -22.26 -2.85 7.78
N MET A 472 -22.54 -2.00 8.76
CA MET A 472 -23.90 -1.90 9.32
C MET A 472 -24.51 -0.50 9.22
N MET A 473 -23.71 0.52 8.93
CA MET A 473 -24.15 1.91 8.95
C MET A 473 -23.71 2.64 7.67
N PRO A 474 -24.55 2.68 6.63
CA PRO A 474 -24.20 3.41 5.42
C PRO A 474 -24.14 4.93 5.69
N GLY A 475 -23.06 5.59 5.24
CA GLY A 475 -22.88 7.05 5.33
C GLY A 475 -21.67 7.49 6.16
N LYS A 476 -21.49 8.81 6.30
CA LYS A 476 -20.40 9.38 7.10
C LYS A 476 -20.58 9.00 8.58
N GLN A 477 -19.48 8.69 9.25
CA GLN A 477 -19.44 8.38 10.67
C GLN A 477 -18.15 8.90 11.29
N TYR A 478 -18.16 9.10 12.61
CA TYR A 478 -16.94 9.39 13.35
C TYR A 478 -16.71 8.34 14.41
N ILE A 479 -15.48 7.81 14.47
CA ILE A 479 -15.09 6.80 15.45
C ILE A 479 -14.11 7.44 16.43
N TYR A 480 -14.41 7.39 17.72
CA TYR A 480 -13.63 8.02 18.78
C TYR A 480 -13.23 7.01 19.84
N ARG A 481 -11.96 7.08 20.24
CA ARG A 481 -11.49 6.40 21.45
C ARG A 481 -12.03 7.15 22.67
N TRP A 482 -12.73 6.45 23.55
CA TRP A 482 -13.22 7.01 24.81
C TRP A 482 -13.30 5.89 25.85
N ASP A 483 -12.53 6.04 26.93
CA ASP A 483 -12.51 5.07 28.02
C ASP A 483 -13.74 5.27 28.93
N MET A 484 -14.73 4.37 28.79
CA MET A 484 -15.98 4.37 29.55
C MET A 484 -16.01 3.14 30.45
N PRO A 485 -16.37 3.28 31.75
CA PRO A 485 -16.38 2.14 32.67
C PRO A 485 -17.53 1.14 32.38
N ASP A 486 -18.64 1.60 31.82
CA ASP A 486 -19.90 0.86 31.76
C ASP A 486 -20.22 0.23 30.38
N ALA A 487 -19.53 0.62 29.31
CA ALA A 487 -19.69 0.06 27.98
C ALA A 487 -18.34 -0.09 27.27
N ASP A 488 -18.27 -1.04 26.36
CA ASP A 488 -17.06 -1.31 25.57
C ASP A 488 -17.14 -0.58 24.22
N ILE A 489 -18.35 -0.45 23.66
CA ILE A 489 -18.67 0.35 22.48
C ILE A 489 -19.99 1.10 22.71
N ILE A 490 -20.06 2.36 22.27
CA ILE A 490 -21.29 3.16 22.27
C ILE A 490 -21.53 3.70 20.86
N ILE A 491 -22.66 3.35 20.28
CA ILE A 491 -23.10 3.84 18.97
C ILE A 491 -24.12 4.94 19.23
N ALA A 492 -23.77 6.18 18.96
CA ALA A 492 -24.64 7.34 19.03
C ALA A 492 -25.11 7.71 17.62
N LEU A 493 -26.30 7.25 17.26
CA LEU A 493 -26.89 7.42 15.94
C LEU A 493 -27.36 8.87 15.72
N GLY A 494 -26.91 9.46 14.60
CA GLY A 494 -27.21 10.83 14.19
C GLY A 494 -27.49 10.93 12.68
N GLY A 495 -28.06 12.04 12.21
CA GLY A 495 -28.47 12.23 10.82
C GLY A 495 -29.89 11.71 10.49
N GLN A 496 -30.24 11.57 9.21
CA GLN A 496 -31.49 10.92 8.81
C GLN A 496 -31.30 9.40 8.73
N LYS A 497 -32.32 8.63 9.14
CA LYS A 497 -32.35 7.18 8.93
C LYS A 497 -32.18 6.91 7.41
N PRO A 498 -31.25 6.03 6.99
CA PRO A 498 -31.10 5.68 5.58
C PRO A 498 -32.45 5.20 5.02
N VAL A 499 -32.90 5.81 3.93
CA VAL A 499 -34.05 5.32 3.18
C VAL A 499 -33.55 4.14 2.36
N PRO A 500 -34.12 2.93 2.49
CA PRO A 500 -33.68 1.81 1.66
C PRO A 500 -33.84 2.19 0.18
N GLU A 501 -32.76 2.04 -0.59
CA GLU A 501 -32.81 2.19 -2.04
C GLU A 501 -33.88 1.24 -2.58
N LYS A 502 -34.84 1.79 -3.33
CA LYS A 502 -35.76 0.95 -4.09
C LYS A 502 -34.90 0.19 -5.10
N SER A 503 -34.94 -1.13 -5.03
CA SER A 503 -34.45 -1.99 -6.10
C SER A 503 -35.17 -1.61 -7.40
N GLU A 504 -34.46 -0.98 -8.33
CA GLU A 504 -34.87 -0.82 -9.73
C GLU A 504 -34.32 -1.96 -10.60
#